data_AF-A0A2N9DWX9-F1
#
_entry.id   AF-A0A2N9DWX9-F1
#
_cell.length_a   1.000
_cell.length_b   1.000
_cell.length_c   1.000
_cell.angle_alpha   90.00
_cell.angle_beta   90.00
_cell.angle_gamma   90.00
#
_symmetry.space_group_name_H-M   'P 1'
#
loop_
_entity.id
_entity.type
_entity.pdbx_description
1 polymer ?
#
loop_
_entity_poly.entity_id
_entity_poly.type
_entity_poly.pdbx_seq_one_letter_code
_entity_poly.pdbx_strand_id
1 'polypeptide(L)'
;MKVAQTESGELVLATAAVAKTQPLCCPNCQQPVMLKGGQRVAPYFAHVRPTGGTGESQIHQLGKRAIGTLAIASDYQVAYEVPIGQHQRADVLVTRGTQSVVVEYQCSPLTPACLAQRTNDYLAAGLTVIWVLGERFWPKYRWLSQQQLAFMQYRPEWGFYLFGYAPQQRKWLLYHHIVTIDFKGYFWQTRYLTQPQALRLMAQPASMIGSHQWSPIGIAQQRQVIQNRLVRMDPQLVSLQQACYQQGLTLQTIPRWCYCIDYVPPLFETGQFISRVRWLLDRQPIGTFADYAPRLQQPLLPATILKDWPSYRLLKDQQKLI
;
A
#
# COMPACT_ATOMS: atom_id res chain seq x y z
N MET A 1 21.15 0.03 15.43
CA MET A 1 22.22 -0.95 15.15
C MET A 1 23.01 -1.24 16.43
N LYS A 2 23.67 -2.40 16.55
CA LYS A 2 24.36 -2.79 17.81
C LYS A 2 25.86 -2.45 17.85
N VAL A 3 26.45 -2.10 16.72
CA VAL A 3 27.87 -1.76 16.56
C VAL A 3 27.96 -0.40 15.88
N ALA A 4 28.95 0.42 16.25
CA ALA A 4 29.37 1.64 15.57
C ALA A 4 30.90 1.59 15.36
N GLN A 5 31.46 2.60 14.70
CA GLN A 5 32.89 2.70 14.40
C GLN A 5 33.44 4.05 14.90
N THR A 6 34.65 4.06 15.43
CA THR A 6 35.40 5.28 15.77
C THR A 6 36.02 5.91 14.51
N GLU A 7 36.52 7.15 14.60
CA GLU A 7 37.29 7.76 13.50
C GLU A 7 38.56 6.95 13.16
N SER A 8 39.17 6.29 14.15
CA SER A 8 40.32 5.39 13.96
C SER A 8 39.95 4.02 13.37
N GLY A 9 38.67 3.77 13.08
CA GLY A 9 38.19 2.55 12.46
C GLY A 9 37.87 1.40 13.42
N GLU A 10 37.99 1.61 14.74
CA GLU A 10 37.70 0.61 15.78
C GLU A 10 36.19 0.38 15.91
N LEU A 11 35.74 -0.88 15.96
CA LEU A 11 34.32 -1.21 16.16
C LEU A 11 33.94 -1.18 17.64
N VAL A 12 32.86 -0.49 17.95
CA VAL A 12 32.34 -0.28 19.30
C VAL A 12 30.94 -0.88 19.43
N LEU A 13 30.74 -1.74 20.42
CA LEU A 13 29.43 -2.31 20.75
C LEU A 13 28.60 -1.33 21.60
N ALA A 14 27.29 -1.25 21.34
CA ALA A 14 26.38 -0.36 22.06
C ALA A 14 26.31 -0.65 23.57
N THR A 15 26.55 -1.89 23.98
CA THR A 15 26.59 -2.31 25.40
C THR A 15 27.86 -1.85 26.13
N ALA A 16 28.95 -1.58 25.41
CA ALA A 16 30.24 -1.13 25.96
C ALA A 16 30.45 0.39 25.81
N ALA A 17 29.53 1.09 25.15
CA ALA A 17 29.66 2.49 24.75
C ALA A 17 29.35 3.51 25.86
N VAL A 18 29.01 3.08 27.07
CA VAL A 18 28.58 3.94 28.20
C VAL A 18 29.70 4.90 28.66
N ALA A 19 30.97 4.61 28.32
CA ALA A 19 32.14 5.36 28.80
C ALA A 19 32.92 6.13 27.72
N LYS A 20 32.48 6.15 26.46
CA LYS A 20 33.22 6.84 25.37
C LYS A 20 32.57 8.18 25.01
N THR A 21 33.31 9.28 25.18
CA THR A 21 32.93 10.66 24.82
C THR A 21 33.22 11.03 23.37
N GLN A 22 33.80 10.11 22.59
CA GLN A 22 34.21 10.37 21.20
C GLN A 22 33.06 10.17 20.19
N PRO A 23 33.05 10.90 19.07
CA PRO A 23 32.09 10.71 17.98
C PRO A 23 32.15 9.29 17.41
N LEU A 24 30.99 8.74 17.06
CA LEU A 24 30.85 7.41 16.47
C LEU A 24 30.08 7.48 15.16
N CYS A 25 30.48 6.63 14.21
CA CYS A 25 29.92 6.54 12.87
C CYS A 25 29.35 5.15 12.59
N CYS A 26 28.43 5.05 11.64
CA CYS A 26 27.95 3.77 11.13
C CYS A 26 29.01 3.12 10.21
N PRO A 27 29.51 1.89 10.47
CA PRO A 27 30.49 1.23 9.61
C PRO A 27 30.00 0.99 8.16
N ASN A 28 28.68 1.00 7.93
CA ASN A 28 28.11 0.75 6.59
C ASN A 28 27.98 2.01 5.74
N CYS A 29 27.72 3.18 6.35
CA CYS A 29 27.44 4.42 5.61
C CYS A 29 28.26 5.63 6.07
N GLN A 30 29.12 5.44 7.06
CA GLN A 30 30.00 6.44 7.66
C GLN A 30 29.26 7.68 8.20
N GLN A 31 27.94 7.59 8.43
CA GLN A 31 27.14 8.68 8.98
C GLN A 31 27.21 8.71 10.51
N PRO A 32 27.12 9.90 11.15
CA PRO A 32 27.15 10.02 12.61
C PRO A 32 25.99 9.26 13.27
N VAL A 33 26.31 8.59 14.38
CA VAL A 33 25.32 7.87 15.19
C VAL A 33 25.41 8.29 16.66
N MET A 34 24.27 8.25 17.34
CA MET A 34 24.16 8.46 18.79
C MET A 34 23.71 7.17 19.49
N LEU A 35 24.22 6.94 20.69
CA LEU A 35 23.77 5.86 21.55
C LEU A 35 22.37 6.18 22.08
N LYS A 36 21.44 5.22 21.95
CA LYS A 36 20.08 5.26 22.51
C LYS A 36 19.83 3.99 23.30
N GLY A 37 18.94 4.08 24.29
CA GLY A 37 18.65 2.97 25.21
C GLY A 37 18.98 3.35 26.65
N GLY A 38 18.43 2.58 27.58
CA GLY A 38 18.46 2.87 29.02
C GLY A 38 17.96 1.65 29.80
N GLN A 39 17.58 1.82 31.06
CA GLN A 39 17.26 0.69 31.98
C GLN A 39 16.18 -0.28 31.48
N ARG A 40 15.28 0.14 30.56
CA ARG A 40 14.21 -0.70 30.01
C ARG A 40 14.43 -1.18 28.57
N VAL A 41 15.42 -0.63 27.84
CA VAL A 41 15.63 -0.91 26.42
C VAL A 41 17.12 -1.12 26.18
N ALA A 42 17.46 -2.30 25.63
CA ALA A 42 18.84 -2.66 25.29
C ALA A 42 19.51 -1.55 24.45
N PRO A 43 20.72 -1.09 24.82
CA PRO A 43 21.43 -0.04 24.09
C PRO A 43 21.61 -0.34 22.60
N TYR A 44 21.40 0.66 21.76
CA TYR A 44 21.60 0.61 20.32
C TYR A 44 22.01 1.97 19.76
N PHE A 45 22.77 1.99 18.67
CA PHE A 45 23.08 3.21 17.94
C PHE A 45 21.98 3.57 16.95
N ALA A 46 21.62 4.86 16.91
CA ALA A 46 20.70 5.46 15.96
C ALA A 46 21.41 6.59 15.20
N HIS A 47 21.15 6.74 13.90
CA HIS A 47 21.71 7.86 13.14
C HIS A 47 21.31 9.21 13.75
N VAL A 48 22.29 10.09 13.90
CA VAL A 48 22.04 11.49 14.25
C VAL A 48 21.37 12.12 13.03
N ARG A 49 20.13 12.58 13.22
CA ARG A 49 19.47 13.40 12.19
C ARG A 49 20.11 14.79 12.28
N PRO A 50 20.49 15.43 11.15
CA PRO A 50 20.97 16.80 11.17
C PRO A 50 19.91 17.68 11.82
N THR A 51 20.22 18.25 12.98
CA THR A 51 19.39 19.31 13.58
C THR A 51 19.60 20.57 12.75
N GLY A 52 18.63 20.92 11.91
CA GLY A 52 18.65 22.17 11.13
C GLY A 52 18.29 22.03 9.64
N GLY A 53 18.27 20.82 9.09
CA GLY A 53 17.60 20.52 7.81
C GLY A 53 16.27 19.83 8.10
N THR A 54 15.28 19.91 7.20
CA THR A 54 13.90 19.41 7.39
C THR A 54 13.74 17.90 7.70
N GLY A 55 14.81 17.15 7.96
CA GLY A 55 14.78 15.72 8.25
C GLY A 55 14.39 14.86 7.06
N GLU A 56 14.18 15.47 5.89
CA GLU A 56 13.79 14.82 4.66
C GLU A 56 14.99 14.24 3.91
N SER A 57 14.78 13.13 3.20
CA SER A 57 15.83 12.56 2.36
C SER A 57 16.04 13.38 1.10
N GLN A 58 17.24 13.31 0.54
CA GLN A 58 17.55 13.93 -0.76
C GLN A 58 16.59 13.47 -1.87
N ILE A 59 16.19 12.19 -1.87
CA ILE A 59 15.22 11.64 -2.81
C ILE A 59 13.87 12.33 -2.68
N HIS A 60 13.40 12.58 -1.45
CA HIS A 60 12.16 13.29 -1.19
C HIS A 60 12.21 14.70 -1.79
N GLN A 61 13.26 15.47 -1.47
CA GLN A 61 13.45 16.83 -1.98
C GLN A 61 13.52 16.86 -3.51
N LEU A 62 14.22 15.92 -4.14
CA LEU A 62 14.32 15.80 -5.60
C LEU A 62 12.95 15.51 -6.24
N GLY A 63 12.17 14.61 -5.65
CA GLY A 63 10.84 14.28 -6.15
C GLY A 63 9.88 15.47 -6.07
N LYS A 64 9.82 16.13 -4.92
CA LYS A 64 9.00 17.34 -4.73
C LYS A 64 9.35 18.44 -5.70
N ARG A 65 10.64 18.76 -5.81
CA ARG A 65 11.12 19.78 -6.76
C ARG A 65 10.75 19.41 -8.20
N ALA A 66 10.88 18.15 -8.60
CA ALA A 66 10.53 17.73 -9.94
C ALA A 66 9.02 17.83 -10.23
N ILE A 67 8.17 17.52 -9.25
CA ILE A 67 6.72 17.70 -9.34
C ILE A 67 6.37 19.17 -9.55
N GLY A 68 6.92 20.06 -8.71
CA GLY A 68 6.65 21.49 -8.86
C GLY A 68 7.23 22.08 -10.14
N THR A 69 8.44 21.68 -10.57
CA THR A 69 8.99 22.07 -11.88
C THR A 69 8.08 21.63 -13.03
N LEU A 70 7.53 20.42 -12.97
CA LEU A 70 6.59 19.91 -13.97
C LEU A 70 5.30 20.74 -14.00
N ALA A 71 4.76 21.12 -12.85
CA ALA A 71 3.57 21.96 -12.76
C ALA A 71 3.81 23.38 -13.31
N ILE A 72 4.94 24.01 -12.96
CA ILE A 72 5.33 25.33 -13.48
C ILE A 72 5.46 25.30 -15.01
N ALA A 73 6.08 24.25 -15.56
CA ALA A 73 6.24 24.07 -17.00
C ALA A 73 4.91 23.86 -17.76
N SER A 74 3.77 23.89 -17.07
CA SER A 74 2.45 23.75 -17.65
C SER A 74 1.46 24.76 -17.09
N ASP A 75 1.97 25.94 -16.78
CA ASP A 75 1.20 27.14 -16.41
C ASP A 75 0.42 27.01 -15.10
N TYR A 76 0.88 26.18 -14.18
CA TYR A 76 0.40 26.17 -12.80
C TYR A 76 1.29 27.00 -11.88
N GLN A 77 0.68 27.69 -10.93
CA GLN A 77 1.38 28.29 -9.80
C GLN A 77 1.73 27.21 -8.78
N VAL A 78 2.91 27.30 -8.18
CA VAL A 78 3.43 26.29 -7.23
C VAL A 78 3.90 26.95 -5.95
N ALA A 79 3.46 26.40 -4.82
CA ALA A 79 4.01 26.69 -3.50
C ALA A 79 4.46 25.37 -2.84
N TYR A 80 5.59 25.40 -2.14
CA TYR A 80 6.14 24.24 -1.42
C TYR A 80 5.93 24.41 0.08
N GLU A 81 5.87 23.29 0.81
CA GLU A 81 5.80 23.28 2.28
C GLU A 81 4.64 24.10 2.86
N VAL A 82 3.48 24.10 2.18
CA VAL A 82 2.36 24.96 2.54
C VAL A 82 1.73 24.46 3.84
N PRO A 83 1.66 25.27 4.91
CA PRO A 83 1.01 24.88 6.15
C PRO A 83 -0.47 24.58 5.96
N ILE A 84 -0.93 23.46 6.54
CA ILE A 84 -2.32 23.03 6.56
C ILE A 84 -2.67 22.78 8.01
N GLY A 85 -3.48 23.69 8.57
CA GLY A 85 -3.63 23.76 10.02
C GLY A 85 -2.28 24.01 10.73
N GLN A 86 -2.12 23.48 11.93
CA GLN A 86 -0.97 23.80 12.80
C GLN A 86 0.22 22.83 12.65
N HIS A 87 -0.03 21.58 12.24
CA HIS A 87 0.96 20.50 12.35
C HIS A 87 1.30 19.82 11.02
N GLN A 88 0.54 20.10 9.95
CA GLN A 88 0.74 19.50 8.65
C GLN A 88 1.28 20.51 7.65
N ARG A 89 2.09 20.03 6.73
CA ARG A 89 2.56 20.77 5.56
C ARG A 89 2.33 19.93 4.31
N ALA A 90 1.75 20.56 3.30
CA ALA A 90 1.69 20.05 1.94
C ALA A 90 3.07 20.13 1.31
N ASP A 91 3.51 19.03 0.70
CA ASP A 91 4.74 18.99 -0.08
C ASP A 91 4.73 20.02 -1.23
N VAL A 92 3.69 19.95 -2.08
CA VAL A 92 3.51 20.85 -3.22
C VAL A 92 2.03 21.22 -3.34
N LEU A 93 1.71 22.51 -3.26
CA LEU A 93 0.41 23.06 -3.62
C LEU A 93 0.49 23.61 -5.04
N VAL A 94 -0.38 23.12 -5.92
CA VAL A 94 -0.45 23.49 -7.32
C VAL A 94 -1.78 24.18 -7.58
N THR A 95 -1.76 25.36 -8.19
CA THR A 95 -2.96 26.17 -8.43
C THR A 95 -3.06 26.66 -9.87
N ARG A 96 -4.26 26.61 -10.45
CA ARG A 96 -4.57 27.20 -11.75
C ARG A 96 -5.99 27.77 -11.74
N GLY A 97 -6.09 29.08 -11.91
CA GLY A 97 -7.36 29.79 -11.72
C GLY A 97 -7.86 29.60 -10.29
N THR A 98 -9.09 29.12 -10.13
CA THR A 98 -9.71 28.83 -8.82
C THR A 98 -9.46 27.40 -8.33
N GLN A 99 -8.78 26.56 -9.11
CA GLN A 99 -8.53 25.17 -8.75
C GLN A 99 -7.18 25.02 -8.07
N SER A 100 -7.19 24.41 -6.88
CA SER A 100 -5.99 24.06 -6.12
C SER A 100 -5.96 22.57 -5.79
N VAL A 101 -4.79 21.97 -5.98
CA VAL A 101 -4.53 20.56 -5.69
C VAL A 101 -3.21 20.43 -4.95
N VAL A 102 -3.20 19.64 -3.90
CA VAL A 102 -2.00 19.23 -3.20
C VAL A 102 -1.43 17.99 -3.89
N VAL A 103 -0.11 17.96 -4.10
CA VAL A 103 0.62 16.77 -4.54
C VAL A 103 1.58 16.37 -3.44
N GLU A 104 1.31 15.22 -2.81
CA GLU A 104 2.16 14.63 -1.77
C GLU A 104 3.13 13.64 -2.40
N TYR A 105 4.42 13.72 -2.07
CA TYR A 105 5.44 12.80 -2.58
C TYR A 105 5.97 11.85 -1.51
N GLN A 106 5.29 10.73 -1.30
CA GLN A 106 5.63 9.83 -0.20
C GLN A 106 6.84 8.93 -0.53
N CYS A 107 7.93 9.10 0.23
CA CYS A 107 9.12 8.23 0.17
C CYS A 107 9.33 7.31 1.37
N SER A 108 8.69 7.60 2.50
CA SER A 108 8.85 6.88 3.77
C SER A 108 7.53 6.23 4.20
N PRO A 109 7.53 5.15 5.01
CA PRO A 109 6.29 4.53 5.49
C PRO A 109 5.40 5.51 6.25
N LEU A 110 4.09 5.37 6.09
CA LEU A 110 3.06 6.16 6.77
C LEU A 110 2.00 5.21 7.32
N THR A 111 1.61 5.38 8.58
CA THR A 111 0.52 4.54 9.12
C THR A 111 -0.80 4.86 8.40
N PRO A 112 -1.70 3.89 8.22
CA PRO A 112 -3.01 4.14 7.60
C PRO A 112 -3.78 5.28 8.28
N ALA A 113 -3.72 5.35 9.61
CA ALA A 113 -4.33 6.43 10.39
C ALA A 113 -3.73 7.82 10.07
N CYS A 114 -2.41 7.91 9.94
CA CYS A 114 -1.76 9.18 9.58
C CYS A 114 -2.06 9.57 8.12
N LEU A 115 -2.10 8.60 7.21
CA LEU A 115 -2.50 8.82 5.82
C LEU A 115 -3.96 9.32 5.72
N ALA A 116 -4.86 8.74 6.51
CA ALA A 116 -6.26 9.19 6.62
C ALA A 116 -6.33 10.62 7.15
N GLN A 117 -5.67 10.89 8.28
CA GLN A 117 -5.65 12.20 8.90
C GLN A 117 -5.17 13.27 7.92
N ARG A 118 -4.02 13.04 7.26
CA ARG A 118 -3.46 13.99 6.30
C ARG A 118 -4.42 14.28 5.15
N THR A 119 -5.01 13.23 4.60
CA THR A 119 -5.96 13.35 3.49
C THR A 119 -7.21 14.11 3.91
N ASN A 120 -7.76 13.83 5.09
CA ASN A 120 -8.94 14.50 5.62
C ASN A 120 -8.67 15.98 5.94
N ASP A 121 -7.48 16.32 6.44
CA ASP A 121 -7.10 17.71 6.72
C ASP A 121 -7.07 18.57 5.44
N TYR A 122 -6.61 17.99 4.31
CA TYR A 122 -6.71 18.64 3.01
C TYR A 122 -8.17 18.85 2.58
N LEU A 123 -8.98 17.79 2.65
CA LEU A 123 -10.39 17.85 2.25
C LEU A 123 -11.18 18.86 3.10
N ALA A 124 -10.94 18.90 4.41
CA ALA A 124 -11.55 19.86 5.33
C ALA A 124 -11.15 21.32 5.01
N ALA A 125 -9.95 21.53 4.46
CA ALA A 125 -9.48 22.82 3.96
C ALA A 125 -10.00 23.15 2.54
N GLY A 126 -10.87 22.33 1.94
CA GLY A 126 -11.38 22.52 0.58
C GLY A 126 -10.36 22.16 -0.52
N LEU A 127 -9.29 21.45 -0.17
CA LEU A 127 -8.22 21.04 -1.09
C LEU A 127 -8.37 19.57 -1.48
N THR A 128 -8.08 19.27 -2.74
CA THR A 128 -7.90 17.88 -3.19
C THR A 128 -6.44 17.47 -3.07
N VAL A 129 -6.16 16.16 -2.93
CA VAL A 129 -4.79 15.65 -2.81
C VAL A 129 -4.53 14.51 -3.79
N ILE A 130 -3.36 14.54 -4.43
CA ILE A 130 -2.80 13.47 -5.26
C ILE A 130 -1.59 12.89 -4.54
N TRP A 131 -1.66 11.61 -4.20
CA TRP A 131 -0.53 10.89 -3.59
C TRP A 131 0.35 10.27 -4.69
N VAL A 132 1.60 10.72 -4.75
CA VAL A 132 2.65 10.21 -5.65
C VAL A 132 3.67 9.42 -4.83
N LEU A 133 3.93 8.18 -5.22
CA LEU A 133 4.76 7.26 -4.44
C LEU A 133 6.19 7.14 -4.98
N GLY A 134 7.16 7.26 -4.09
CA GLY A 134 8.55 6.93 -4.37
C GLY A 134 8.78 5.43 -4.60
N GLU A 135 9.94 5.09 -5.16
CA GLU A 135 10.31 3.73 -5.61
C GLU A 135 10.17 2.64 -4.54
N ARG A 136 10.26 3.00 -3.26
CA ARG A 136 10.07 2.07 -2.13
C ARG A 136 8.72 1.36 -2.18
N PHE A 137 7.68 2.04 -2.67
CA PHE A 137 6.31 1.51 -2.69
C PHE A 137 5.94 0.84 -4.00
N TRP A 138 6.86 0.76 -4.97
CA TRP A 138 6.55 0.15 -6.25
C TRP A 138 6.36 -1.36 -6.10
N PRO A 139 5.27 -1.93 -6.64
CA PRO A 139 5.07 -3.38 -6.66
C PRO A 139 6.25 -4.10 -7.34
N LYS A 140 6.92 -4.99 -6.60
CA LYS A 140 8.01 -5.85 -7.12
C LYS A 140 7.55 -7.28 -7.39
N TYR A 141 6.55 -7.73 -6.64
CA TYR A 141 6.02 -9.08 -6.66
C TYR A 141 4.50 -9.03 -6.58
N ARG A 142 3.82 -10.15 -6.82
CA ARG A 142 2.35 -10.29 -6.69
C ARG A 142 1.84 -10.27 -5.24
N TRP A 143 2.63 -9.74 -4.31
CA TRP A 143 2.30 -9.58 -2.90
C TRP A 143 2.53 -8.12 -2.52
N LEU A 144 1.44 -7.40 -2.28
CA LEU A 144 1.49 -6.01 -1.83
C LEU A 144 1.53 -5.98 -0.29
N SER A 145 2.41 -5.15 0.25
CA SER A 145 2.47 -4.87 1.70
C SER A 145 1.25 -4.07 2.15
N GLN A 146 0.91 -4.14 3.44
CA GLN A 146 -0.15 -3.30 4.03
C GLN A 146 0.05 -1.81 3.77
N GLN A 147 1.31 -1.36 3.74
CA GLN A 147 1.67 0.02 3.41
C GLN A 147 1.30 0.38 1.96
N GLN A 148 1.65 -0.48 0.99
CA GLN A 148 1.26 -0.26 -0.41
C GLN A 148 -0.27 -0.29 -0.59
N LEU A 149 -0.94 -1.19 0.12
CA LEU A 149 -2.40 -1.30 0.08
C LEU A 149 -3.08 -0.08 0.71
N ALA A 150 -2.51 0.55 1.73
CA ALA A 150 -3.06 1.78 2.32
C ALA A 150 -3.02 2.97 1.35
N PHE A 151 -2.06 3.01 0.43
CA PHE A 151 -1.97 4.03 -0.63
C PHE A 151 -2.84 3.71 -1.86
N MET A 152 -3.65 2.66 -1.83
CA MET A 152 -4.50 2.30 -2.95
C MET A 152 -5.50 3.44 -3.23
N GLN A 153 -5.49 3.92 -4.46
CA GLN A 153 -6.44 4.93 -4.93
C GLN A 153 -7.40 4.29 -5.93
N TYR A 154 -8.49 4.97 -6.25
CA TYR A 154 -9.46 4.51 -7.24
C TYR A 154 -9.90 5.64 -8.15
N ARG A 155 -9.99 5.34 -9.44
CA ARG A 155 -10.63 6.17 -10.47
C ARG A 155 -11.41 5.25 -11.42
N PRO A 156 -12.62 5.61 -11.87
CA PRO A 156 -13.36 4.81 -12.84
C PRO A 156 -12.55 4.47 -14.10
N GLU A 157 -11.71 5.41 -14.55
CA GLU A 157 -10.88 5.31 -15.75
C GLU A 157 -9.72 4.30 -15.62
N TRP A 158 -9.25 4.06 -14.38
CA TRP A 158 -8.03 3.29 -14.09
C TRP A 158 -8.30 2.07 -13.19
N GLY A 159 -9.50 1.95 -12.63
CA GLY A 159 -9.76 1.04 -11.51
C GLY A 159 -8.94 1.41 -10.27
N PHE A 160 -8.55 0.40 -9.49
CA PHE A 160 -7.61 0.58 -8.39
C PHE A 160 -6.21 0.84 -8.94
N TYR A 161 -5.52 1.83 -8.37
CA TYR A 161 -4.21 2.23 -8.88
C TYR A 161 -3.24 2.72 -7.80
N LEU A 162 -1.96 2.68 -8.16
CA LEU A 162 -0.86 3.36 -7.48
C LEU A 162 -0.12 4.23 -8.51
N PHE A 163 0.10 5.50 -8.16
CA PHE A 163 0.81 6.44 -9.02
C PHE A 163 2.18 6.76 -8.42
N GLY A 164 3.23 6.65 -9.21
CA GLY A 164 4.60 6.69 -8.72
C GLY A 164 5.53 7.55 -9.56
N TYR A 165 6.56 8.07 -8.90
CA TYR A 165 7.60 8.86 -9.53
C TYR A 165 8.98 8.53 -8.95
N ALA A 166 9.93 8.29 -9.85
CA ALA A 166 11.34 8.08 -9.51
C ALA A 166 12.18 9.25 -10.03
N PRO A 167 12.66 10.13 -9.13
CA PRO A 167 13.28 11.39 -9.51
C PRO A 167 14.63 11.21 -10.18
N GLN A 168 15.41 10.21 -9.79
CA GLN A 168 16.75 9.99 -10.36
C GLN A 168 16.68 9.60 -11.83
N GLN A 169 15.71 8.74 -12.18
CA GLN A 169 15.50 8.24 -13.54
C GLN A 169 14.50 9.12 -14.31
N ARG A 170 13.88 10.11 -13.66
CA ARG A 170 12.79 10.96 -14.19
C ARG A 170 11.64 10.13 -14.77
N LYS A 171 11.33 9.00 -14.15
CA LYS A 171 10.32 8.05 -14.62
C LYS A 171 9.03 8.18 -13.81
N TRP A 172 7.92 8.39 -14.51
CA TRP A 172 6.59 8.26 -13.94
C TRP A 172 6.03 6.88 -14.25
N LEU A 173 5.36 6.28 -13.27
CA LEU A 173 4.66 5.02 -13.43
C LEU A 173 3.24 5.11 -12.90
N LEU A 174 2.34 4.48 -13.64
CA LEU A 174 1.00 4.18 -13.19
C LEU A 174 0.82 2.67 -13.16
N TYR A 175 0.61 2.13 -11.96
CA TYR A 175 0.10 0.78 -11.77
C TYR A 175 -1.41 0.88 -11.66
N HIS A 176 -2.17 0.28 -12.58
CA HIS A 176 -3.61 0.45 -12.66
C HIS A 176 -4.33 -0.86 -12.95
N HIS A 177 -5.66 -0.85 -12.85
CA HIS A 177 -6.52 -2.02 -12.84
C HIS A 177 -6.01 -3.09 -11.86
N ILE A 178 -5.61 -2.63 -10.66
CA ILE A 178 -5.08 -3.51 -9.64
C ILE A 178 -6.22 -4.39 -9.11
N VAL A 179 -6.02 -5.70 -9.16
CA VAL A 179 -6.98 -6.69 -8.69
C VAL A 179 -6.27 -7.80 -7.92
N THR A 180 -7.01 -8.52 -7.10
CA THR A 180 -6.56 -9.72 -6.41
C THR A 180 -7.20 -10.94 -7.05
N ILE A 181 -6.41 -12.00 -7.23
CA ILE A 181 -6.89 -13.33 -7.57
C ILE A 181 -6.51 -14.25 -6.44
N ASP A 182 -7.51 -14.92 -5.85
CA ASP A 182 -7.30 -15.87 -4.77
C ASP A 182 -6.23 -16.90 -5.13
N PHE A 183 -5.34 -17.16 -4.17
CA PHE A 183 -4.18 -18.05 -4.29
C PHE A 183 -3.10 -17.66 -5.31
N LYS A 184 -3.30 -16.62 -6.14
CA LYS A 184 -2.28 -16.10 -7.09
C LYS A 184 -1.69 -14.76 -6.69
N GLY A 185 -2.35 -14.03 -5.79
CA GLY A 185 -1.93 -12.71 -5.32
C GLY A 185 -2.50 -11.58 -6.17
N TYR A 186 -1.78 -10.45 -6.20
CA TYR A 186 -2.19 -9.22 -6.88
C TYR A 186 -1.71 -9.17 -8.34
N PHE A 187 -2.54 -8.59 -9.20
CA PHE A 187 -2.30 -8.38 -10.62
C PHE A 187 -2.59 -6.92 -10.97
N TRP A 188 -1.87 -6.39 -11.95
CA TRP A 188 -2.00 -5.01 -12.38
C TRP A 188 -1.47 -4.84 -13.80
N GLN A 189 -1.79 -3.69 -14.38
CA GLN A 189 -1.16 -3.17 -15.60
C GLN A 189 -0.19 -2.06 -15.24
N THR A 190 0.90 -1.95 -15.98
CA THR A 190 1.93 -0.93 -15.76
C THR A 190 2.00 -0.01 -16.98
N ARG A 191 1.96 1.30 -16.75
CA ARG A 191 2.21 2.32 -17.75
C ARG A 191 3.39 3.17 -17.33
N TYR A 192 4.41 3.23 -18.19
CA TYR A 192 5.48 4.21 -18.09
C TYR A 192 5.03 5.49 -18.77
N LEU A 193 5.22 6.61 -18.11
CA LEU A 193 4.71 7.90 -18.56
C LEU A 193 5.87 8.89 -18.70
N THR A 194 5.83 9.69 -19.76
CA THR A 194 6.63 10.90 -19.85
C THR A 194 6.08 11.95 -18.89
N GLN A 195 6.89 12.97 -18.58
CA GLN A 195 6.46 14.10 -17.76
C GLN A 195 5.16 14.77 -18.25
N PRO A 196 5.00 15.12 -19.56
CA PRO A 196 3.75 15.66 -20.08
C PRO A 196 2.56 14.69 -19.94
N GLN A 197 2.78 13.39 -20.13
CA GLN A 197 1.71 12.39 -19.96
C GLN A 197 1.26 12.27 -18.50
N ALA A 198 2.21 12.26 -17.56
CA ALA A 198 1.92 12.21 -16.14
C ALA A 198 1.10 13.42 -15.69
N LEU A 199 1.51 14.63 -16.11
CA LEU A 199 0.76 15.83 -15.80
C LEU A 199 -0.65 15.81 -16.39
N ARG A 200 -0.78 15.43 -17.68
CA ARG A 200 -2.09 15.32 -18.32
C ARG A 200 -3.00 14.38 -17.54
N LEU A 201 -2.50 13.23 -17.10
CA LEU A 201 -3.29 12.26 -16.32
C LEU A 201 -3.65 12.75 -14.91
N MET A 202 -2.78 13.55 -14.28
CA MET A 202 -3.10 14.21 -13.00
C MET A 202 -4.23 15.25 -13.17
N ALA A 203 -4.19 16.05 -14.23
CA ALA A 203 -5.17 17.12 -14.49
C ALA A 203 -6.49 16.62 -15.09
N GLN A 204 -6.41 15.68 -16.05
CA GLN A 204 -7.54 15.14 -16.81
C GLN A 204 -7.30 13.64 -17.08
N PRO A 205 -7.88 12.74 -16.27
CA PRO A 205 -7.70 11.31 -16.48
C PRO A 205 -8.36 10.88 -17.80
N ALA A 206 -7.55 10.31 -18.69
CA ALA A 206 -8.07 9.60 -19.85
C ALA A 206 -8.42 8.15 -19.46
N SER A 207 -9.54 7.65 -19.97
CA SER A 207 -9.91 6.23 -19.86
C SER A 207 -8.80 5.35 -20.40
N MET A 208 -8.33 4.40 -19.59
CA MET A 208 -7.38 3.40 -20.04
C MET A 208 -8.14 2.13 -20.37
N ILE A 209 -7.99 1.61 -21.59
CA ILE A 209 -8.55 0.31 -21.94
C ILE A 209 -7.86 -0.74 -21.08
N GLY A 210 -8.59 -1.27 -20.10
CA GLY A 210 -8.19 -2.45 -19.38
C GLY A 210 -8.28 -3.66 -20.30
N SER A 211 -7.20 -3.99 -21.02
CA SER A 211 -7.10 -5.27 -21.73
C SER A 211 -6.92 -6.41 -20.72
N HIS A 212 -8.02 -6.89 -20.13
CA HIS A 212 -7.97 -7.95 -19.13
C HIS A 212 -7.97 -9.32 -19.82
N GLN A 213 -6.90 -10.09 -19.62
CA GLN A 213 -6.86 -11.55 -19.83
C GLN A 213 -6.13 -12.25 -18.66
N TRP A 214 -6.34 -11.79 -17.42
CA TRP A 214 -5.90 -12.60 -16.28
C TRP A 214 -6.96 -13.65 -16.00
N SER A 215 -6.60 -14.92 -16.12
CA SER A 215 -7.51 -16.02 -15.79
C SER A 215 -7.41 -16.34 -14.29
N PRO A 216 -8.50 -16.17 -13.52
CA PRO A 216 -8.63 -16.81 -12.21
C PRO A 216 -8.45 -18.31 -12.36
N ILE A 217 -7.99 -18.97 -11.29
CA ILE A 217 -7.90 -20.43 -11.28
C ILE A 217 -9.27 -21.03 -10.94
N GLY A 218 -9.66 -22.08 -11.67
CA GLY A 218 -10.90 -22.80 -11.42
C GLY A 218 -10.88 -23.59 -10.11
N ILE A 219 -12.05 -24.05 -9.66
CA ILE A 219 -12.22 -24.76 -8.37
C ILE A 219 -11.29 -25.97 -8.23
N ALA A 220 -11.13 -26.78 -9.29
CA ALA A 220 -10.25 -27.95 -9.26
C ALA A 220 -8.78 -27.56 -8.99
N GLN A 221 -8.30 -26.48 -9.61
CA GLN A 221 -6.95 -25.97 -9.38
C GLN A 221 -6.82 -25.36 -7.97
N GLN A 222 -7.83 -24.63 -7.48
CA GLN A 222 -7.83 -24.11 -6.10
C GLN A 222 -7.72 -25.25 -5.08
N ARG A 223 -8.51 -26.32 -5.26
CA ARG A 223 -8.45 -27.53 -4.42
C ARG A 223 -7.06 -28.15 -4.38
N GLN A 224 -6.37 -28.22 -5.53
CA GLN A 224 -4.99 -28.70 -5.59
C GLN A 224 -4.04 -27.77 -4.82
N VAL A 225 -4.17 -26.45 -4.97
CA VAL A 225 -3.35 -25.48 -4.22
C VAL A 225 -3.58 -25.61 -2.71
N ILE A 226 -4.84 -25.73 -2.28
CA ILE A 226 -5.21 -25.94 -0.88
C ILE A 226 -4.59 -27.24 -0.36
N GLN A 227 -4.74 -28.35 -1.09
CA GLN A 227 -4.16 -29.64 -0.71
C GLN A 227 -2.65 -29.55 -0.54
N ASN A 228 -1.96 -28.94 -1.51
CA ASN A 228 -0.50 -28.77 -1.47
C ASN A 228 -0.06 -27.91 -0.28
N ARG A 229 -0.82 -26.87 0.07
CA ARG A 229 -0.52 -26.01 1.23
C ARG A 229 -0.83 -26.69 2.56
N LEU A 230 -1.87 -27.53 2.64
CA LEU A 230 -2.16 -28.35 3.82
C LEU A 230 -1.04 -29.37 4.09
N VAL A 231 -0.54 -30.04 3.04
CA VAL A 231 0.62 -30.96 3.16
C VAL A 231 1.87 -30.22 3.66
N ARG A 232 2.04 -28.96 3.27
CA ARG A 232 3.11 -28.09 3.74
C ARG A 232 2.83 -27.44 5.10
N MET A 233 1.77 -27.87 5.79
CA MET A 233 1.39 -27.39 7.12
C MET A 233 1.20 -25.87 7.18
N ASP A 234 0.59 -25.28 6.14
CA ASP A 234 0.20 -23.87 6.15
C ASP A 234 -0.70 -23.56 7.35
N PRO A 235 -0.27 -22.75 8.33
CA PRO A 235 -0.98 -22.63 9.61
C PRO A 235 -2.42 -22.13 9.46
N GLN A 236 -2.65 -21.23 8.50
CA GLN A 236 -3.97 -20.63 8.28
C GLN A 236 -4.95 -21.66 7.70
N LEU A 237 -4.51 -22.44 6.71
CA LEU A 237 -5.35 -23.49 6.12
C LEU A 237 -5.52 -24.70 7.03
N VAL A 238 -4.50 -25.07 7.81
CA VAL A 238 -4.61 -26.14 8.81
C VAL A 238 -5.65 -25.78 9.88
N SER A 239 -5.57 -24.57 10.43
CA SER A 239 -6.57 -24.09 11.40
C SER A 239 -7.97 -24.06 10.79
N LEU A 240 -8.11 -23.58 9.55
CA LEU A 240 -9.38 -23.54 8.85
C LEU A 240 -9.95 -24.94 8.58
N GLN A 241 -9.10 -25.91 8.21
CA GLN A 241 -9.48 -27.31 8.01
C GLN A 241 -9.97 -27.96 9.31
N GLN A 242 -9.30 -27.69 10.44
CA GLN A 242 -9.73 -28.17 11.76
C GLN A 242 -11.12 -27.66 12.13
N ALA A 243 -11.41 -26.38 11.85
CA ALA A 243 -12.73 -25.80 12.06
C ALA A 243 -13.79 -26.45 11.15
N CYS A 244 -13.45 -26.80 9.90
CA CYS A 244 -14.34 -27.57 9.04
C CYS A 244 -14.66 -28.97 9.59
N TYR A 245 -13.68 -29.67 10.16
CA TYR A 245 -13.90 -31.01 10.72
C TYR A 245 -14.93 -31.03 11.85
N GLN A 246 -14.98 -29.97 12.66
CA GLN A 246 -15.99 -29.84 13.73
C GLN A 246 -17.43 -29.82 13.20
N GLN A 247 -17.61 -29.52 11.91
CA GLN A 247 -18.90 -29.51 11.23
C GLN A 247 -19.05 -30.67 10.22
N GLY A 248 -18.17 -31.68 10.26
CA GLY A 248 -18.20 -32.80 9.31
C GLY A 248 -17.79 -32.44 7.88
N LEU A 249 -17.11 -31.30 7.69
CA LEU A 249 -16.67 -30.80 6.39
C LEU A 249 -15.15 -30.90 6.23
N THR A 250 -14.67 -30.76 4.99
CA THR A 250 -13.26 -30.59 4.65
C THR A 250 -13.10 -29.44 3.67
N LEU A 251 -11.93 -28.78 3.59
CA LEU A 251 -11.70 -27.73 2.58
C LEU A 251 -11.78 -28.24 1.13
N GLN A 252 -11.85 -29.55 0.92
CA GLN A 252 -12.09 -30.17 -0.39
C GLN A 252 -13.58 -30.39 -0.69
N THR A 253 -14.40 -30.58 0.34
CA THR A 253 -15.83 -30.93 0.23
C THR A 253 -16.78 -29.77 0.56
N ILE A 254 -16.25 -28.63 1.02
CA ILE A 254 -17.06 -27.43 1.23
C ILE A 254 -17.81 -26.99 -0.05
N PRO A 255 -18.95 -26.30 0.10
CA PRO A 255 -19.75 -25.79 -1.02
C PRO A 255 -18.95 -24.96 -2.03
N ARG A 256 -19.36 -25.05 -3.30
CA ARG A 256 -18.72 -24.36 -4.43
C ARG A 256 -18.60 -22.85 -4.25
N TRP A 257 -19.59 -22.22 -3.61
CA TRP A 257 -19.62 -20.77 -3.42
C TRP A 257 -18.43 -20.28 -2.58
N CYS A 258 -17.79 -21.13 -1.76
CA CYS A 258 -16.59 -20.75 -1.02
C CYS A 258 -15.37 -20.50 -1.91
N TYR A 259 -15.33 -21.04 -3.14
CA TYR A 259 -14.22 -20.85 -4.07
C TYR A 259 -14.44 -19.62 -4.95
N CYS A 260 -13.60 -18.60 -4.82
CA CYS A 260 -13.69 -17.39 -5.63
C CYS A 260 -13.03 -17.60 -7.00
N ILE A 261 -13.83 -17.62 -8.07
CA ILE A 261 -13.37 -17.83 -9.45
C ILE A 261 -13.33 -16.53 -10.28
N ASP A 262 -13.48 -15.38 -9.62
CA ASP A 262 -13.37 -14.05 -10.21
C ASP A 262 -12.16 -13.29 -9.62
N TYR A 263 -11.75 -12.23 -10.30
CA TYR A 263 -10.88 -11.22 -9.70
C TYR A 263 -11.68 -10.32 -8.76
N VAL A 264 -11.04 -9.88 -7.67
CA VAL A 264 -11.69 -9.05 -6.65
C VAL A 264 -10.86 -7.79 -6.34
N PRO A 265 -11.46 -6.76 -5.74
CA PRO A 265 -10.75 -5.56 -5.32
C PRO A 265 -9.58 -5.89 -4.37
N PRO A 266 -8.48 -5.13 -4.41
CA PRO A 266 -7.31 -5.32 -3.55
C PRO A 266 -7.53 -4.76 -2.14
N LEU A 267 -8.72 -4.98 -1.56
CA LEU A 267 -9.17 -4.28 -0.36
C LEU A 267 -9.50 -5.22 0.81
N PHE A 268 -9.49 -6.53 0.61
CA PHE A 268 -9.82 -7.48 1.66
C PHE A 268 -8.61 -7.82 2.52
N GLU A 269 -8.79 -7.89 3.83
CA GLU A 269 -7.72 -8.25 4.77
C GLU A 269 -7.28 -9.70 4.58
N THR A 270 -8.25 -10.54 4.23
CA THR A 270 -8.09 -11.98 4.01
C THR A 270 -8.61 -12.33 2.62
N GLY A 271 -8.00 -13.33 1.97
CA GLY A 271 -8.49 -13.86 0.69
C GLY A 271 -9.96 -14.27 0.76
N GLN A 272 -10.63 -14.26 -0.40
CA GLN A 272 -12.07 -14.50 -0.47
C GLN A 272 -12.42 -15.92 -0.03
N PHE A 273 -11.63 -16.90 -0.42
CA PHE A 273 -11.78 -18.29 -0.02
C PHE A 273 -11.92 -18.43 1.50
N ILE A 274 -10.92 -17.96 2.24
CA ILE A 274 -10.88 -18.10 3.71
C ILE A 274 -12.04 -17.33 4.36
N SER A 275 -12.34 -16.13 3.85
CA SER A 275 -13.45 -15.32 4.37
C SER A 275 -14.80 -16.02 4.17
N ARG A 276 -15.01 -16.65 3.01
CA ARG A 276 -16.24 -17.39 2.70
C ARG A 276 -16.34 -18.70 3.48
N VAL A 277 -15.23 -19.41 3.71
CA VAL A 277 -15.25 -20.60 4.58
C VAL A 277 -15.60 -20.21 6.01
N ARG A 278 -15.02 -19.14 6.56
CA ARG A 278 -15.39 -18.66 7.90
C ARG A 278 -16.87 -18.31 7.98
N TRP A 279 -17.37 -17.56 7.00
CA TRP A 279 -18.80 -17.21 6.90
C TRP A 279 -19.72 -18.43 6.84
N LEU A 280 -19.33 -19.48 6.10
CA LEU A 280 -20.02 -20.76 6.08
C LEU A 280 -20.05 -21.41 7.46
N LEU A 281 -18.91 -21.47 8.14
CA LEU A 281 -18.77 -22.10 9.45
C LEU A 281 -19.56 -21.34 10.52
N ASP A 282 -19.68 -20.03 10.39
CA ASP A 282 -20.51 -19.16 11.25
C ASP A 282 -22.02 -19.27 10.91
N ARG A 283 -22.39 -20.15 9.97
CA ARG A 283 -23.77 -20.42 9.51
C ARG A 283 -24.52 -19.17 9.06
N GLN A 284 -23.81 -18.19 8.52
CA GLN A 284 -24.38 -16.94 8.07
C GLN A 284 -25.02 -17.07 6.68
N PRO A 285 -26.11 -16.35 6.37
CA PRO A 285 -26.72 -16.37 5.05
C PRO A 285 -25.74 -15.93 3.95
N ILE A 286 -25.67 -16.69 2.86
CA ILE A 286 -24.75 -16.39 1.74
C ILE A 286 -25.04 -15.00 1.16
N GLY A 287 -26.32 -14.61 1.05
CA GLY A 287 -26.74 -13.33 0.46
C GLY A 287 -26.21 -12.09 1.20
N THR A 288 -25.85 -12.23 2.48
CA THR A 288 -25.34 -11.14 3.32
C THR A 288 -23.81 -11.07 3.38
N PHE A 289 -23.08 -11.98 2.73
CA PHE A 289 -21.61 -12.02 2.78
C PHE A 289 -20.95 -10.75 2.24
N ALA A 290 -21.53 -10.14 1.21
CA ALA A 290 -20.96 -8.96 0.56
C ALA A 290 -20.87 -7.74 1.51
N ASP A 291 -21.75 -7.68 2.50
CA ASP A 291 -21.78 -6.62 3.51
C ASP A 291 -20.73 -6.85 4.61
N TYR A 292 -20.24 -8.08 4.77
CA TYR A 292 -19.38 -8.48 5.88
C TYR A 292 -17.88 -8.50 5.57
N ALA A 293 -17.47 -8.92 4.37
CA ALA A 293 -16.09 -9.31 4.10
C ALA A 293 -15.05 -8.33 4.68
N PRO A 294 -14.20 -8.76 5.65
CA PRO A 294 -13.28 -7.87 6.37
C PRO A 294 -12.38 -7.08 5.43
N ARG A 295 -12.35 -5.76 5.63
CA ARG A 295 -11.72 -4.81 4.72
C ARG A 295 -10.51 -4.17 5.38
N LEU A 296 -9.45 -4.03 4.61
CA LEU A 296 -8.29 -3.25 5.00
C LEU A 296 -8.72 -1.81 5.28
N GLN A 297 -8.02 -1.15 6.20
CA GLN A 297 -8.12 0.30 6.32
C GLN A 297 -7.62 0.94 5.03
N GLN A 298 -8.54 1.57 4.30
CA GLN A 298 -8.30 2.16 2.98
C GLN A 298 -8.54 3.66 3.05
N PRO A 299 -7.57 4.42 3.59
CA PRO A 299 -7.76 5.81 3.96
C PRO A 299 -8.00 6.76 2.78
N LEU A 300 -7.61 6.33 1.57
CA LEU A 300 -7.74 7.13 0.35
C LEU A 300 -8.98 6.81 -0.48
N LEU A 301 -9.78 5.83 -0.04
CA LEU A 301 -10.96 5.39 -0.76
C LEU A 301 -12.23 5.84 -0.03
N PRO A 302 -13.24 6.37 -0.75
CA PRO A 302 -14.51 6.67 -0.11
C PRO A 302 -15.17 5.38 0.36
N ALA A 303 -15.85 5.43 1.51
CA ALA A 303 -16.55 4.28 2.09
C ALA A 303 -17.58 3.66 1.12
N THR A 304 -18.06 4.44 0.16
CA THR A 304 -19.06 4.05 -0.85
C THR A 304 -18.47 3.38 -2.08
N ILE A 305 -17.15 3.35 -2.29
CA ILE A 305 -16.52 2.88 -3.54
C ILE A 305 -16.88 1.44 -3.91
N LEU A 306 -17.31 0.65 -2.93
CA LEU A 306 -17.70 -0.74 -3.10
C LEU A 306 -19.21 -0.98 -3.05
N LYS A 307 -20.05 0.04 -2.80
CA LYS A 307 -21.51 -0.13 -2.79
C LYS A 307 -22.03 -0.73 -4.10
N ASP A 308 -21.33 -0.42 -5.20
CA ASP A 308 -21.66 -0.89 -6.55
C ASP A 308 -20.68 -1.95 -7.08
N TRP A 309 -19.63 -2.31 -6.31
CA TRP A 309 -18.75 -3.41 -6.72
C TRP A 309 -19.50 -4.71 -6.50
N PRO A 310 -19.54 -5.62 -7.48
CA PRO A 310 -20.63 -6.57 -7.57
C PRO A 310 -20.54 -7.65 -6.48
N SER A 311 -21.18 -7.37 -5.35
CA SER A 311 -21.81 -8.32 -4.43
C SER A 311 -22.51 -9.43 -5.22
N TYR A 312 -23.13 -9.06 -6.36
CA TYR A 312 -23.82 -9.96 -7.29
C TYR A 312 -22.89 -10.85 -8.16
N ARG A 313 -21.65 -10.43 -8.49
CA ARG A 313 -20.72 -11.29 -9.25
C ARG A 313 -20.12 -12.38 -8.37
N LEU A 314 -19.97 -12.12 -7.08
CA LEU A 314 -19.50 -13.10 -6.09
C LEU A 314 -20.50 -14.23 -5.80
N LEU A 315 -21.78 -14.03 -6.15
CA LEU A 315 -22.91 -14.94 -5.91
C LEU A 315 -23.36 -15.73 -7.17
N LYS A 316 -22.66 -15.59 -8.30
CA LYS A 316 -23.06 -16.16 -9.60
C LYS A 316 -23.32 -17.67 -9.64
N ASP A 317 -22.90 -18.42 -8.63
CA ASP A 317 -23.05 -19.89 -8.57
C ASP A 317 -24.28 -20.38 -7.77
N GLN A 318 -25.22 -19.51 -7.36
CA GLN A 318 -26.47 -19.98 -6.74
C GLN A 318 -27.43 -20.70 -7.73
N GLN A 319 -27.22 -20.60 -9.04
CA GLN A 319 -28.16 -21.15 -10.05
C GLN A 319 -27.88 -22.60 -10.53
N LYS A 320 -27.08 -23.39 -9.80
CA LYS A 320 -26.95 -24.84 -10.08
C LYS A 320 -27.09 -25.70 -8.81
N LEU A 321 -28.07 -25.37 -7.99
CA LEU A 321 -28.56 -26.20 -6.90
C LEU A 321 -30.10 -26.22 -6.94
N ILE A 322 -30.63 -26.83 -8.00
CA ILE A 322 -31.81 -27.71 -7.95
C ILE A 322 -31.35 -29.04 -8.53
#